data_AF-A0A954JXA8-F1
#
_entry.id   AF-A0A954JXA8-F1
#
_cell.length_a   1.000
_cell.length_b   1.000
_cell.length_c   1.000
_cell.angle_alpha   90.00
_cell.angle_beta   90.00
_cell.angle_gamma   90.00
#
_symmetry.space_group_name_H-M   'P 1'
#
loop_
_entity.id
_entity.type
_entity.pdbx_description
1 polymer ?
#
loop_
_entity_poly.entity_id
_entity_poly.type
_entity_poly.pdbx_seq_one_letter_code
_entity_poly.pdbx_strand_id
1 'polypeptide(L)'
;QSVSMVVRLHYRGGHIEDIKLINGVHFADYIRHIDVPESEFAWALGGQQIRRVVVTPGKPDVIDTIELIKGPDSTAPIVMAVTVERIYAGRGSP
;
A
#
# COMPACT_ATOMS: atom_id res chain seq x y z
N GLN A 1 -2.64 -0.44 -17.89
CA GLN A 1 -2.38 -0.47 -16.44
C GLN A 1 -3.00 -1.74 -15.90
N SER A 2 -2.29 -2.52 -15.06
CA SER A 2 -2.81 -3.77 -14.48
C SER A 2 -2.39 -3.90 -13.02
N VAL A 3 -2.94 -4.87 -12.28
CA VAL A 3 -2.72 -5.00 -10.83
C VAL A 3 -1.34 -5.60 -10.57
N SER A 4 -0.45 -4.82 -9.94
CA SER A 4 0.88 -5.29 -9.53
C SER A 4 0.84 -6.03 -8.20
N MET A 5 0.05 -5.54 -7.26
CA MET A 5 -0.11 -6.12 -5.92
C MET A 5 -1.54 -5.92 -5.41
N VAL A 6 -2.04 -6.84 -4.61
CA VAL A 6 -3.25 -6.68 -3.80
C VAL A 6 -2.84 -6.64 -2.34
N VAL A 7 -3.29 -5.62 -1.62
CA VAL A 7 -3.26 -5.59 -0.16
C VAL A 7 -4.57 -6.18 0.32
N ARG A 8 -4.53 -7.39 0.86
CA ARG A 8 -5.69 -8.09 1.39
C ARG A 8 -5.75 -7.94 2.90
N LEU A 9 -6.85 -7.40 3.39
CA LEU A 9 -7.13 -7.22 4.81
C LEU A 9 -8.09 -8.32 5.27
N HIS A 10 -7.64 -9.12 6.24
CA HIS A 10 -8.49 -10.08 6.94
C HIS A 10 -8.95 -9.45 8.24
N TYR A 11 -10.24 -9.15 8.31
CA TYR A 11 -10.87 -8.59 9.48
C TYR A 11 -11.24 -9.69 10.48
N ARG A 12 -11.23 -9.31 11.75
CA ARG A 12 -11.78 -10.14 12.82
C ARG A 12 -13.24 -10.46 12.51
N GLY A 13 -13.59 -11.74 12.58
CA GLY A 13 -14.91 -12.23 12.15
C GLY A 13 -14.98 -12.72 10.71
N GLY A 14 -13.85 -12.76 9.99
CA GLY A 14 -13.69 -13.47 8.72
C GLY A 14 -14.05 -12.67 7.46
N HIS A 15 -14.34 -11.38 7.59
CA HIS A 15 -14.53 -10.51 6.43
C HIS A 15 -13.19 -10.20 5.75
N ILE A 16 -13.18 -10.12 4.43
CA ILE A 16 -11.99 -9.87 3.62
C ILE A 16 -12.22 -8.63 2.75
N GLU A 17 -11.21 -7.75 2.69
CA GLU A 17 -11.17 -6.62 1.76
C GLU A 17 -9.91 -6.68 0.91
N ASP A 18 -10.07 -6.50 -0.41
CA ASP A 18 -8.97 -6.48 -1.37
C ASP A 18 -8.77 -5.07 -1.93
N ILE A 19 -7.62 -4.48 -1.64
CA ILE A 19 -7.22 -3.16 -2.17
C ILE A 19 -6.18 -3.38 -3.26
N LYS A 20 -6.51 -2.98 -4.49
CA LYS A 20 -5.66 -3.21 -5.67
C LYS A 20 -4.66 -2.07 -5.88
N LEU A 21 -3.37 -2.40 -5.96
CA LEU A 21 -2.31 -1.46 -6.30
C LEU A 21 -1.91 -1.64 -7.77
N ILE A 22 -2.05 -0.58 -8.54
CA ILE A 22 -1.98 -0.59 -10.01
C ILE A 22 -0.64 -0.04 -10.53
N ASN A 23 -0.04 -0.73 -11.51
CA ASN A 23 1.17 -0.28 -12.19
C ASN A 23 0.94 1.06 -12.92
N GLY A 24 1.83 2.03 -12.73
CA GLY A 24 1.72 3.39 -13.29
C GLY A 24 0.75 4.30 -12.52
N VAL A 25 0.13 3.82 -11.44
CA VAL A 25 -0.72 4.62 -10.54
C VAL A 25 -0.13 4.65 -9.13
N HIS A 26 0.19 3.48 -8.60
CA HIS A 26 0.79 3.30 -7.26
C HIS A 26 2.28 2.96 -7.35
N PHE A 27 2.69 2.34 -8.46
CA PHE A 27 4.08 1.96 -8.71
C PHE A 27 4.66 2.76 -9.88
N ALA A 28 5.94 3.08 -9.78
CA ALA A 28 6.74 3.69 -10.84
C ALA A 28 7.97 2.82 -11.16
N ASP A 29 8.65 3.13 -12.26
CA ASP A 29 9.90 2.47 -12.66
C ASP A 29 10.96 2.57 -11.56
N TYR A 30 11.54 1.46 -11.15
CA TYR A 30 12.44 1.42 -9.99
C TYR A 30 13.74 2.23 -10.16
N ILE A 31 14.20 2.42 -11.40
CA ILE A 31 15.50 3.00 -11.74
C ILE A 31 15.38 4.48 -12.13
N ARG A 32 14.24 4.86 -12.73
CA ARG A 32 14.02 6.23 -13.22
C ARG A 32 13.00 6.94 -12.37
N HIS A 33 13.27 8.19 -12.02
CA HIS A 33 12.30 9.02 -11.31
C HIS A 33 11.13 9.35 -12.25
N ILE A 34 9.96 8.82 -11.90
CA ILE A 34 8.69 9.03 -12.60
C ILE A 34 7.63 9.24 -11.51
N ASP A 35 6.90 10.35 -11.59
CA ASP A 35 5.76 10.59 -10.73
C ASP A 35 4.55 9.80 -11.18
N VAL A 36 3.81 9.25 -10.22
CA VAL A 36 2.54 8.58 -10.45
C VAL A 36 1.52 9.05 -9.39
N PRO A 37 0.21 9.07 -9.71
CA PRO A 37 -0.77 9.83 -8.94
C PRO A 37 -0.98 9.41 -7.47
N GLU A 38 -0.93 8.12 -7.15
CA GLU A 38 -1.37 7.59 -5.85
C GLU A 38 -0.20 7.05 -5.00
N SER A 39 1.00 7.58 -5.24
CA SER A 39 2.16 7.31 -4.39
C SER A 39 3.15 8.46 -4.42
N GLU A 40 3.88 8.63 -3.34
CA GLU A 40 4.87 9.68 -3.20
C GLU A 40 6.29 9.11 -3.27
N PHE A 41 7.22 9.84 -3.88
CA PHE A 41 8.63 9.55 -3.74
C PHE A 41 9.05 9.78 -2.28
N ALA A 42 9.58 8.75 -1.62
CA ALA A 42 9.96 8.82 -0.21
C ALA A 42 11.47 9.04 -0.04
N TRP A 43 12.28 8.23 -0.72
CA TRP A 43 13.74 8.26 -0.58
C TRP A 43 14.44 7.60 -1.78
N ALA A 44 15.71 7.93 -2.03
CA ALA A 44 16.57 7.19 -2.95
C ALA A 44 17.56 6.32 -2.16
N LEU A 45 17.35 5.01 -2.12
CA LEU A 45 18.26 4.07 -1.45
C LEU A 45 19.22 3.49 -2.49
N GLY A 46 20.51 3.83 -2.40
CA GLY A 46 21.52 3.34 -3.35
C GLY A 46 21.24 3.73 -4.81
N GLY A 47 20.59 4.86 -5.04
CA GLY A 47 20.20 5.33 -6.38
C GLY A 47 18.88 4.74 -6.91
N GLN A 48 18.20 3.88 -6.14
CA GLN A 48 16.91 3.29 -6.48
C GLN A 48 15.79 4.00 -5.72
N GLN A 49 14.64 4.22 -6.36
CA GLN A 49 13.55 4.95 -5.72
C GLN A 49 12.71 4.08 -4.80
N ILE A 50 12.47 4.56 -3.58
CA ILE A 50 11.47 4.03 -2.65
C ILE A 50 10.27 4.95 -2.70
N ARG A 51 9.08 4.36 -2.83
CA ARG A 51 7.81 5.08 -2.86
C ARG A 51 6.99 4.77 -1.61
N ARG A 52 6.29 5.79 -1.10
CA ARG A 52 5.28 5.65 -0.06
C ARG A 52 3.92 5.49 -0.72
N VAL A 53 3.24 4.38 -0.40
CA VAL A 53 1.85 4.12 -0.79
C VAL A 53 1.04 4.06 0.50
N VAL A 54 -0.07 4.80 0.55
CA VAL A 54 -1.02 4.76 1.67
C VAL A 54 -2.24 3.99 1.21
N VAL A 55 -2.62 2.97 1.99
CA VAL A 55 -3.87 2.23 1.80
C VAL A 55 -4.77 2.51 3.00
N THR A 56 -6.03 2.84 2.72
CA THR A 56 -7.03 3.12 3.76
C THR A 56 -8.05 1.99 3.76
N PRO A 57 -8.21 1.25 4.87
CA PRO A 57 -9.25 0.24 5.00
C PRO A 57 -10.64 0.86 4.79
N GLY A 58 -11.55 0.15 4.12
CA GLY A 58 -12.90 0.62 3.84
C GLY A 58 -13.80 0.74 5.07
N LYS A 59 -13.40 0.16 6.21
CA LYS A 59 -14.12 0.27 7.48
C LYS A 59 -13.19 0.36 8.71
N PRO A 60 -13.61 1.09 9.77
CA PRO A 60 -12.84 1.19 11.02
C PRO A 60 -13.09 -0.03 11.91
N ASP A 61 -12.50 -1.17 11.55
CA ASP A 61 -12.68 -2.45 12.25
C ASP A 61 -11.32 -3.12 12.51
N VAL A 62 -11.31 -4.16 13.36
CA VAL A 62 -10.07 -4.87 13.73
C VAL A 62 -9.60 -5.73 12.57
N ILE A 63 -8.39 -5.44 12.07
CA ILE A 63 -7.69 -6.25 11.07
C ILE A 63 -6.76 -7.21 11.81
N ASP A 64 -6.98 -8.52 11.63
CA ASP A 64 -6.16 -9.57 12.25
C ASP A 64 -4.95 -9.95 11.36
N THR A 65 -5.07 -9.83 10.03
CA THR A 65 -3.97 -10.15 9.10
C THR A 65 -3.97 -9.22 7.89
N ILE A 66 -2.77 -8.82 7.46
CA ILE A 66 -2.52 -8.12 6.19
C ILE A 66 -1.71 -9.05 5.30
N GLU A 67 -2.23 -9.36 4.12
CA GLU A 67 -1.55 -10.16 3.10
C GLU A 67 -1.16 -9.29 1.90
N LEU A 68 0.06 -9.48 1.41
CA LEU A 68 0.57 -8.80 0.22
C LEU A 68 0.64 -9.84 -0.91
N ILE A 69 -0.31 -9.77 -1.84
CA ILE A 69 -0.51 -10.77 -2.87
C ILE A 69 -0.02 -10.21 -4.20
N LYS A 70 0.84 -10.96 -4.91
CA LYS A 70 1.28 -10.59 -6.25
C LYS A 70 0.09 -10.60 -7.22
N GLY A 71 -0.12 -9.51 -7.95
CA GLY A 71 -1.14 -9.43 -9.00
C GLY A 71 -0.66 -10.01 -10.34
N PRO A 72 -1.50 -10.03 -11.40
CA PRO A 72 -1.14 -10.58 -12.71
C PRO A 72 -0.18 -9.72 -13.55
N ASP A 73 0.13 -8.48 -13.14
CA ASP A 73 1.05 -7.61 -13.88
C ASP A 73 2.46 -8.23 -14.00
N SER A 74 3.18 -7.95 -15.08
CA SER A 74 4.52 -8.50 -15.33
C SER A 74 5.63 -7.91 -14.44
N THR A 75 5.33 -6.90 -13.65
CA THR A 75 6.26 -6.34 -12.64
C THR A 75 6.51 -7.30 -11.48
N ALA A 76 7.54 -7.04 -10.67
CA ALA A 76 7.80 -7.69 -9.39
C ALA A 76 7.92 -6.60 -8.30
N PRO A 77 6.84 -6.29 -7.55
CA PRO A 77 6.87 -5.26 -6.53
C PRO A 77 7.76 -5.69 -5.34
N ILE A 78 8.60 -4.77 -4.87
CA ILE A 78 9.42 -4.95 -3.66
C ILE A 78 8.80 -4.14 -2.53
N VAL A 79 8.59 -4.76 -1.38
CA VAL A 79 8.06 -4.11 -0.19
C VAL A 79 9.15 -4.04 0.87
N MET A 80 9.66 -2.83 1.10
CA MET A 80 10.75 -2.60 2.03
C MET A 80 10.29 -2.58 3.49
N ALA A 81 9.13 -1.98 3.73
CA ALA A 81 8.55 -1.85 5.06
C ALA A 81 7.03 -1.67 4.99
N VAL A 82 6.36 -2.00 6.08
CA VAL A 82 4.94 -1.71 6.30
C VAL A 82 4.81 -1.02 7.64
N THR A 83 4.10 0.10 7.67
CA THR A 83 3.75 0.84 8.88
C THR A 83 2.24 0.85 9.07
N VAL A 84 1.77 0.78 10.31
CA VAL A 84 0.35 0.85 10.64
C VAL A 84 0.10 2.07 11.51
N GLU A 85 -0.76 2.96 11.04
CA GLU A 85 -1.28 4.07 11.85
C GLU A 85 -2.63 3.66 12.44
N ARG A 86 -2.78 3.81 13.76
CA ARG A 86 -4.05 3.56 14.45
C ARG A 86 -4.81 4.86 14.58
N ILE A 87 -6.04 4.89 14.08
CA ILE A 87 -6.98 5.94 14.44
C ILE A 87 -7.39 5.69 15.90
N TYR A 88 -6.85 6.47 16.82
CA TYR A 88 -7.31 6.46 18.20
C TYR A 88 -8.65 7.20 18.27
N ALA A 89 -9.71 6.50 18.69
CA ALA A 89 -10.94 7.16 19.10
C ALA A 89 -10.69 7.87 20.45
N GLY A 90 -10.35 9.16 20.41
CA GLY A 90 -10.63 10.10 21.50
C GLY A 90 -9.46 10.90 22.08
N ARG A 91 -9.33 12.15 21.66
CA ARG A 91 -9.27 13.29 22.59
C ARG A 91 -10.05 14.44 21.97
N GLY A 92 -11.13 14.86 22.63
CA GLY A 92 -11.77 16.13 22.34
C GLY A 92 -10.74 17.26 22.42
N SER A 93 -10.98 18.30 21.64
CA SER A 93 -10.24 19.56 21.67
C SER A 93 -10.02 20.05 23.10
N PRO A 94 -8.85 20.63 23.43
CA PRO A 94 -8.73 21.46 24.62
C PRO A 94 -9.69 22.66 24.56
#